data_AF-A0A1N6X2D2-F1
#
_entry.id   AF-A0A1N6X2D2-F1
#
_cell.length_a   1.000
_cell.length_b   1.000
_cell.length_c   1.000
_cell.angle_alpha   90.00
_cell.angle_beta   90.00
_cell.angle_gamma   90.00
#
_symmetry.space_group_name_H-M   'P 1'
#
loop_
_entity.id
_entity.type
_entity.pdbx_description
1 polymer ?
#
loop_
_entity_poly.entity_id
_entity_poly.type
_entity_poly.pdbx_seq_one_letter_code
_entity_poly.pdbx_strand_id
1 'polypeptide(L)' 'MNNLGANYERILEVLKKISNERLLSYQRRTPKMKDLELISLALTAEYMGIDSENHLFRQLPDFLEEKIWICK' A
#
# COMPACT_ATOMS: atom_id res chain seq x y z
N MET A 1 -6.09 -7.24 -16.48
CA MET A 1 -6.61 -7.59 -15.13
C MET A 1 -5.41 -7.79 -14.22
N ASN A 2 -5.00 -6.75 -13.49
CA ASN A 2 -3.88 -6.89 -12.54
C ASN A 2 -4.42 -7.49 -11.24
N ASN A 3 -4.06 -8.74 -10.97
CA ASN A 3 -4.41 -9.45 -9.74
C ASN A 3 -3.92 -8.70 -8.48
N LEU A 4 -2.84 -7.92 -8.61
CA LEU A 4 -2.23 -7.17 -7.51
C LEU A 4 -3.16 -6.08 -6.95
N GLY A 5 -3.81 -5.29 -7.81
CA GLY A 5 -4.72 -4.23 -7.37
C GLY A 5 -5.95 -4.77 -6.63
N ALA A 6 -6.57 -5.82 -7.16
CA ALA A 6 -7.75 -6.44 -6.54
C ALA A 6 -7.43 -7.12 -5.19
N ASN A 7 -6.28 -7.79 -5.09
CA ASN A 7 -5.82 -8.41 -3.85
C ASN A 7 -5.49 -7.34 -2.79
N TYR A 8 -4.83 -6.26 -3.22
CA TYR A 8 -4.55 -5.10 -2.38
C TYR A 8 -5.85 -4.50 -1.79
N GLU A 9 -6.86 -4.26 -2.62
CA GLU A 9 -8.14 -3.70 -2.17
C GLU A 9 -8.84 -4.61 -1.15
N ARG A 10 -8.85 -5.92 -1.40
CA ARG A 10 -9.40 -6.93 -0.47
C ARG A 10 -8.70 -6.90 0.89
N ILE A 11 -7.37 -6.90 0.88
CA ILE A 11 -6.57 -6.88 2.12
C ILE A 11 -6.77 -5.56 2.86
N LEU A 12 -6.80 -4.44 2.15
CA LEU A 12 -7.05 -3.12 2.73
C LEU A 12 -8.43 -3.03 3.39
N GLU A 13 -9.47 -3.60 2.78
CA GLU A 13 -10.81 -3.63 3.37
C GLU A 13 -10.83 -4.40 4.70
N VAL A 14 -10.17 -5.56 4.74
CA VAL A 14 -10.05 -6.37 5.96
C VAL A 14 -9.28 -5.61 7.05
N LEU A 15 -8.15 -4.98 6.70
CA LEU A 15 -7.36 -4.20 7.65
C LEU A 15 -8.15 -3.00 8.20
N LYS A 16 -8.94 -2.31 7.37
CA LYS A 16 -9.81 -1.20 7.80
C LYS A 16 -10.89 -1.64 8.78
N LYS A 17 -11.41 -2.87 8.66
CA LYS A 17 -12.39 -3.43 9.61
C LYS A 17 -11.79 -3.75 10.98
N ILE A 18 -10.49 -4.08 11.02
CA ILE A 18 -9.80 -4.51 12.24
C ILE A 18 -9.10 -3.35 12.95
N SER A 19 -8.58 -2.39 12.18
CA SER A 19 -7.82 -1.26 12.72
C SER A 19 -8.70 -0.06 13.00
N ASN A 20 -8.73 0.37 14.25
CA ASN A 20 -9.24 1.70 14.62
C ASN A 20 -8.12 2.71 14.29
N GLU A 21 -8.40 3.69 13.44
CA GLU A 21 -7.41 4.59 12.83
C GLU A 21 -6.62 5.36 13.92
N ARG A 22 -5.41 4.89 14.27
CA ARG A 22 -4.49 5.60 15.18
C ARG A 22 -3.60 6.51 14.33
N LEU A 23 -4.14 7.65 13.91
CA LEU A 23 -3.32 8.72 13.35
C LEU A 23 -2.37 9.23 14.43
N LEU A 24 -1.07 9.29 14.12
CA LEU A 24 -0.12 10.03 14.95
C LEU A 24 -0.56 11.49 14.96
N SER A 25 -0.81 12.04 16.15
CA SER A 25 -1.35 13.39 16.33
C SER A 25 -0.41 14.50 15.84
N TYR A 26 0.87 14.19 15.62
CA TYR A 26 1.85 15.14 15.13
C TYR A 26 2.84 14.49 14.14
N GLN A 27 2.82 14.96 12.89
CA GLN A 27 3.84 14.66 11.88
C GLN A 27 4.29 15.97 11.22
N ARG A 28 5.60 16.22 11.18
CA ARG A 28 6.18 17.42 10.55
C ARG A 28 6.03 17.42 9.01
N ARG A 29 5.92 16.24 8.41
CA ARG A 29 5.63 16.04 6.99
C ARG A 29 4.47 15.08 6.90
N THR A 30 3.42 15.44 6.17
CA THR A 30 2.29 14.56 5.91
C THR A 30 2.68 13.54 4.82
N PRO A 31 2.70 12.23 5.12
CA PRO A 31 2.95 11.22 4.11
C PRO A 31 1.79 11.18 3.12
N LYS A 32 2.09 10.97 1.83
CA LYS A 32 1.07 10.80 0.78
C LYS A 32 0.35 9.44 0.87
N MET A 33 1.00 8.45 1.47
CA MET A 33 0.48 7.09 1.67
C MET A 33 0.19 6.88 3.17
N LYS A 34 -0.97 6.32 3.49
CA LYS A 34 -1.33 5.97 4.87
C LYS A 34 -0.61 4.70 5.33
N ASP A 35 -0.38 4.56 6.63
CA ASP A 35 0.27 3.37 7.20
C ASP A 35 -0.47 2.06 6.84
N LEU A 36 -1.81 2.09 6.87
CA LEU A 36 -2.63 0.94 6.45
C LEU A 36 -2.47 0.59 4.97
N GLU A 37 -2.25 1.59 4.12
CA GLU A 37 -2.01 1.38 2.69
C GLU A 37 -0.63 0.76 2.45
N LEU A 38 0.38 1.15 3.23
CA LEU A 38 1.69 0.53 3.18
C LEU A 38 1.67 -0.92 3.67
N ILE A 39 0.99 -1.19 4.80
CA ILE A 39 0.88 -2.54 5.37
C ILE A 39 0.11 -3.47 4.43
N SER A 40 -1.00 -3.00 3.83
CA SER A 40 -1.74 -3.80 2.85
C SER A 40 -0.90 -4.14 1.62
N LEU A 41 -0.07 -3.22 1.13
CA LEU A 41 0.83 -3.48 0.02
C LEU A 41 1.88 -4.54 0.37
N ALA A 42 2.51 -4.42 1.53
CA ALA A 42 3.49 -5.40 2.02
C ALA A 42 2.88 -6.80 2.14
N LEU A 43 1.69 -6.91 2.75
CA LEU A 43 0.98 -8.20 2.85
C LEU A 43 0.58 -8.76 1.49
N THR A 44 0.24 -7.89 0.53
CA THR A 44 -0.09 -8.32 -0.84
C THR A 44 1.14 -8.87 -1.55
N ALA A 45 2.31 -8.25 -1.38
CA ALA A 45 3.57 -8.72 -1.95
C ALA A 45 3.95 -10.10 -1.40
N GLU A 46 3.88 -10.27 -0.07
CA GLU A 46 4.10 -11.56 0.60
C GLU A 46 3.11 -12.63 0.13
N TYR A 47 1.81 -12.29 0.04
CA TYR A 47 0.78 -13.20 -0.45
C TYR A 47 1.01 -13.65 -1.89
N MET A 48 1.51 -12.75 -2.74
CA MET A 48 1.85 -13.04 -4.14
C MET A 48 3.22 -13.70 -4.30
N GLY A 49 4.00 -13.86 -3.23
CA GLY A 49 5.34 -14.43 -3.26
C GLY A 49 6.36 -13.55 -4.01
N ILE A 50 6.16 -12.23 -4.00
CA ILE A 50 7.09 -11.27 -4.62
C ILE A 50 8.18 -10.94 -3.60
N ASP A 51 9.39 -11.41 -3.84
CA ASP A 51 10.58 -11.17 -3.00
C ASP A 51 11.39 -9.94 -3.43
N SER A 52 11.28 -9.55 -4.70
CA SER A 52 11.99 -8.42 -5.28
C SER A 52 11.15 -7.15 -5.24
N GLU A 53 11.58 -6.17 -4.45
CA GLU A 53 10.98 -4.83 -4.40
C GLU A 53 10.89 -4.20 -5.81
N ASN A 54 11.94 -4.34 -6.62
CA ASN A 54 11.95 -3.82 -7.99
C ASN A 54 10.89 -4.50 -8.89
N HIS A 55 10.61 -5.78 -8.67
CA HIS A 55 9.53 -6.48 -9.37
C HIS A 55 8.15 -5.99 -8.90
N LEU A 56 7.99 -5.78 -7.59
CA LEU A 56 6.77 -5.22 -7.01
C LEU A 56 6.47 -3.84 -7.59
N PHE A 57 7.46 -2.93 -7.63
CA PHE A 57 7.28 -1.58 -8.16
C PHE A 57 6.88 -1.55 -9.64
N ARG A 58 7.33 -2.52 -10.45
CA ARG A 58 6.93 -2.65 -11.86
C ARG A 58 5.51 -3.16 -12.06
N GLN A 59 4.94 -3.81 -11.06
CA GLN A 59 3.60 -4.38 -11.11
C GLN A 59 2.56 -3.51 -10.39
N LEU A 60 3.01 -2.39 -9.82
CA LEU A 60 2.11 -1.46 -9.14
C LEU A 60 1.11 -0.87 -10.13
N PRO A 61 -0.14 -0.67 -9.69
CA PRO A 61 -1.11 0.10 -10.44
C PRO A 61 -0.82 1.61 -10.32
N ASP A 62 -1.22 2.37 -11.34
CA ASP A 62 -0.96 3.80 -11.48
C ASP A 62 -1.30 4.61 -10.20
N PHE A 63 -2.42 4.27 -9.55
CA PHE A 63 -2.90 4.97 -8.35
C PHE A 63 -2.01 4.79 -7.10
N LEU A 64 -1.20 3.72 -7.03
CA LEU A 64 -0.21 3.52 -5.96
C LEU A 64 1.12 4.18 -6.30
N GLU A 65 1.50 4.19 -7.58
CA GLU A 65 2.73 4.86 -8.02
C GLU A 65 2.69 6.36 -7.70
N GLU A 66 1.55 7.03 -7.94
CA GLU A 66 1.37 8.47 -7.62
C GLU A 66 1.56 8.80 -6.14
N LYS A 67 1.31 7.84 -5.24
CA LYS A 67 1.46 8.01 -3.79
C LYS A 67 2.90 7.78 -3.32
N ILE A 68 3.64 6.92 -4.00
CA ILE A 68 5.02 6.54 -3.64
C ILE A 68 6.02 7.57 -4.19
N TRP A 69 5.82 8.05 -5.42
CA TRP A 69 6.74 9.00 -6.03
C TRP A 69 6.53 10.42 -5.46
N ILE A 70 7.36 10.76 -4.48
CA ILE A 70 7.55 12.13 -3.96
C ILE A 70 8.56 12.83 -4.88
N CYS A 71 8.16 13.19 -6.09
CA CYS A 71 8.71 14.28 -6.90
C CYS A 71 8.23 14.15 -8.35
N LYS A 72 7.43 15.13 -8.78
CA LYS A 72 7.58 15.68 -10.13
C LYS A 72 7.70 17.19 -9.95
#